data_AF-X1CYB5-F1
#
_entry.id   AF-X1CYB5-F1
#
_cell.length_a   1.000
_cell.length_b   1.000
_cell.length_c   1.000
_cell.angle_alpha   90.00
_cell.angle_beta   90.00
_cell.angle_gamma   90.00
#
_symmetry.space_group_name_H-M   'P 1'
#
loop_
_entity.id
_entity.type
_entity.pdbx_description
1 polymer ?
#
loop_
_entity_poly.entity_id
_entity_poly.type
_entity_poly.pdbx_seq_one_letter_code
_entity_poly.pdbx_strand_id
1 'polypeptide(L)'
;RQVHYPSMLEPFKRFKVADVGDAPVNSLDIQESLSSIEAFFQKIHSAGVLPLAAGGDHTITLPILRAIAKERRVSLVQIDAHSDTIDEMLG
;
A
#
# COMPACT_ATOMS: atom_id res chain seq x y z
N ARG A 1 27.20 -4.49 5.26
CA ARG A 1 26.40 -4.21 6.49
C ARG A 1 24.99 -3.83 6.04
N GLN A 2 23.94 -4.34 6.68
CA GLN A 2 22.55 -3.92 6.42
C GLN A 2 22.25 -2.63 7.21
N VAL A 3 23.05 -1.59 6.97
CA VAL A 3 22.94 -0.28 7.63
C VAL A 3 22.69 0.78 6.57
N HIS A 4 21.69 1.62 6.79
CA HIS A 4 21.51 2.82 5.98
C HIS A 4 22.50 3.89 6.47
N TYR A 5 23.52 4.21 5.67
CA TYR A 5 24.66 5.02 6.12
C TYR A 5 24.29 6.44 6.61
N PRO A 6 23.43 7.22 5.92
CA PRO A 6 23.06 8.56 6.40
C PRO A 6 22.33 8.58 7.74
N SER A 7 21.47 7.60 8.03
CA SER A 7 20.70 7.55 9.29
C SER A 7 21.30 6.60 10.33
N MET A 8 22.32 5.83 9.94
CA MET A 8 22.93 4.75 10.73
C MET A 8 21.93 3.70 11.25
N LEU A 9 20.75 3.60 10.65
CA LEU A 9 19.73 2.64 11.07
C LEU A 9 20.02 1.25 10.50
N GLU A 10 19.77 0.23 11.31
CA GLU A 10 19.76 -1.19 10.92
C GLU A 10 18.34 -1.75 11.05
N PRO A 11 17.45 -1.55 10.05
CA PRO A 11 16.02 -1.84 10.18
C PRO A 11 15.74 -3.30 10.55
N PHE A 12 16.46 -4.25 9.94
CA PHE A 12 16.27 -5.69 10.15
C PHE A 12 16.71 -6.18 11.54
N LYS A 13 17.51 -5.40 12.28
CA LYS A 13 17.81 -5.69 13.69
C LYS A 13 16.75 -5.13 14.63
N ARG A 14 16.07 -4.06 14.21
CA ARG A 14 15.13 -3.31 15.05
C ARG A 14 13.68 -3.76 14.87
N PHE A 15 13.34 -4.28 13.70
CA PHE A 15 11.97 -4.66 13.33
C PHE A 15 11.95 -6.07 12.74
N LYS A 16 10.84 -6.77 12.96
CA LYS A 16 10.52 -8.00 12.22
C LYS A 16 9.98 -7.61 10.87
N VAL A 17 10.72 -7.94 9.82
CA VAL A 17 10.36 -7.65 8.43
C VAL A 17 10.16 -8.98 7.71
N ALA A 18 9.10 -9.08 6.93
CA ALA A 18 8.80 -10.23 6.10
C ALA A 18 8.38 -9.76 4.72
N ASP A 19 8.82 -10.49 3.69
CA ASP A 19 8.21 -10.44 2.37
C ASP A 19 6.95 -11.32 2.42
N VAL A 20 5.81 -10.72 2.04
CA VAL A 20 4.49 -11.38 2.06
C VAL A 20 4.00 -11.72 0.65
N GLY A 21 4.85 -11.53 -0.36
CA GLY A 21 4.52 -11.71 -1.77
C GLY A 21 3.60 -10.63 -2.32
N ASP A 22 3.09 -10.90 -3.52
CA ASP A 22 2.29 -9.94 -4.28
C ASP A 22 0.80 -10.02 -3.90
N ALA A 23 0.15 -8.86 -3.91
CA ALA A 23 -1.30 -8.79 -3.83
C ALA A 23 -1.92 -9.40 -5.11
N PRO A 24 -3.03 -10.16 -5.02
CA PRO A 24 -3.67 -10.74 -6.20
C PRO A 24 -4.24 -9.64 -7.09
N VAL A 25 -4.04 -9.79 -8.40
CA VAL A 25 -4.52 -8.87 -9.44
C VAL A 25 -5.16 -9.64 -10.58
N ASN A 26 -6.20 -9.07 -11.18
CA ASN A 26 -6.80 -9.52 -12.43
C ASN A 26 -6.61 -8.44 -13.52
N SER A 27 -5.79 -8.73 -14.52
CA SER A 27 -5.50 -7.80 -15.61
C SER A 27 -6.69 -7.51 -16.54
N LEU A 28 -7.76 -8.30 -16.46
CA LEU A 28 -8.96 -8.14 -17.29
C LEU A 28 -10.12 -7.49 -16.53
N ASP A 29 -10.05 -7.40 -15.20
CA ASP A 29 -11.08 -6.80 -14.36
C ASP A 29 -10.46 -5.92 -13.27
N ILE A 30 -10.65 -4.61 -13.45
CA ILE A 30 -10.14 -3.59 -12.53
C ILE A 30 -10.86 -3.69 -11.18
N GLN A 31 -12.17 -3.94 -11.15
CA GLN A 31 -12.93 -4.00 -9.91
C GLN A 31 -12.54 -5.25 -9.09
N GLU A 32 -12.32 -6.37 -9.76
CA GLU A 32 -11.80 -7.59 -9.12
C GLU A 32 -10.39 -7.35 -8.56
N SER A 33 -9.51 -6.67 -9.30
CA SER A 33 -8.19 -6.28 -8.80
C SER A 33 -8.27 -5.41 -7.55
N LEU A 34 -9.10 -4.36 -7.58
CA LEU A 34 -9.28 -3.44 -6.46
C LEU A 34 -9.75 -4.19 -5.20
N SER A 35 -10.78 -5.02 -5.32
CA SER A 35 -11.31 -5.80 -4.19
C SER A 35 -10.31 -6.84 -3.66
N SER A 36 -9.55 -7.49 -4.56
CA SER A 36 -8.53 -8.48 -4.19
C SER A 36 -7.35 -7.85 -3.44
N ILE A 37 -6.88 -6.69 -3.90
CA ILE A 37 -5.84 -5.91 -3.22
C ILE A 37 -6.35 -5.47 -1.84
N GLU A 38 -7.57 -4.92 -1.75
CA GLU A 38 -8.15 -4.49 -0.47
C GLU A 38 -8.20 -5.64 0.53
N ALA A 39 -8.69 -6.82 0.12
CA ALA A 39 -8.77 -8.00 0.96
C ALA A 39 -7.39 -8.50 1.41
N PHE A 40 -6.37 -8.42 0.55
CA PHE A 40 -4.99 -8.77 0.89
C PHE A 40 -4.43 -7.86 1.99
N PHE A 41 -4.55 -6.53 1.80
CA PHE A 41 -4.06 -5.57 2.79
C PHE A 41 -4.89 -5.57 4.07
N GLN A 42 -6.18 -5.92 4.02
CA GLN A 42 -7.00 -6.07 5.23
C GLN A 42 -6.45 -7.18 6.13
N LYS A 43 -6.02 -8.32 5.57
CA LYS A 43 -5.40 -9.40 6.37
C LYS A 43 -4.12 -8.94 7.06
N ILE A 44 -3.28 -8.20 6.35
CA ILE A 44 -2.03 -7.63 6.88
C ILE A 44 -2.34 -6.65 8.01
N HIS A 45 -3.26 -5.72 7.77
CA HIS A 45 -3.63 -4.69 8.74
C HIS A 45 -4.26 -5.31 10.01
N SER A 46 -5.15 -6.28 9.86
CA SER A 46 -5.78 -6.98 10.99
C SER A 46 -4.79 -7.79 11.82
N ALA A 47 -3.63 -8.17 11.27
CA ALA A 47 -2.54 -8.80 12.02
C ALA A 47 -1.70 -7.78 12.82
N GLY A 48 -2.04 -6.49 12.78
CA GLY A 48 -1.30 -5.41 13.45
C GLY A 48 0.02 -5.05 12.76
N VAL A 49 0.18 -5.43 11.48
CA VAL A 49 1.39 -5.21 10.70
C VAL A 49 1.29 -3.89 9.94
N LEU A 50 2.37 -3.13 9.90
CA LEU A 50 2.50 -1.95 9.04
C LEU A 50 2.86 -2.39 7.62
N PRO A 51 2.00 -2.16 6.61
CA PRO A 51 2.32 -2.52 5.23
C PRO A 51 3.34 -1.56 4.61
N LEU A 52 4.27 -2.11 3.83
CA LEU A 52 5.09 -1.39 2.87
C LEU A 52 4.84 -2.02 1.49
N ALA A 53 4.28 -1.24 0.57
CA ALA A 53 3.91 -1.71 -0.76
C ALA A 53 4.80 -1.06 -1.83
N ALA A 54 5.01 -1.77 -2.94
CA ALA A 54 5.72 -1.26 -4.10
C ALA A 54 5.04 -1.78 -5.39
N GLY A 55 4.98 -0.94 -6.42
CA GLY A 55 4.41 -1.29 -7.72
C GLY A 55 3.09 -0.58 -8.00
N GLY A 56 2.36 -1.10 -8.99
CA GLY A 56 1.11 -0.53 -9.49
C GLY A 56 1.27 0.84 -10.18
N ASP A 57 0.21 1.28 -10.84
CA ASP A 57 -0.01 2.71 -11.03
C ASP A 57 -0.71 3.28 -9.77
N HIS A 58 -0.87 4.61 -9.68
CA HIS A 58 -1.42 5.27 -8.48
C HIS A 58 -2.81 4.73 -8.06
N THR A 59 -3.50 3.95 -8.90
CA THR A 59 -4.75 3.26 -8.57
C THR A 59 -4.61 2.32 -7.37
N ILE A 60 -3.45 1.68 -7.14
CA ILE A 60 -3.30 0.72 -6.04
C ILE A 60 -3.38 1.37 -4.65
N THR A 61 -3.17 2.68 -4.55
CA THR A 61 -3.24 3.42 -3.30
C THR A 61 -4.65 3.39 -2.71
N LEU A 62 -5.68 3.43 -3.56
CA LEU A 62 -7.09 3.43 -3.13
C LEU A 62 -7.49 2.18 -2.31
N PRO A 63 -7.34 0.93 -2.81
CA PRO A 63 -7.72 -0.26 -2.06
C PRO A 63 -6.85 -0.48 -0.81
N ILE A 64 -5.58 -0.04 -0.83
CA ILE A 64 -4.72 -0.07 0.36
C ILE A 64 -5.27 0.86 1.44
N LEU A 65 -5.61 2.10 1.09
CA LEU A 65 -6.20 3.07 2.02
C LEU A 65 -7.54 2.60 2.57
N ARG A 66 -8.41 2.00 1.73
CA ARG A 66 -9.67 1.40 2.19
C ARG A 66 -9.44 0.33 3.26
N ALA A 67 -8.42 -0.50 3.11
CA ALA A 67 -8.08 -1.53 4.08
C ALA A 67 -7.55 -0.96 5.41
N ILE A 68 -6.62 0.00 5.38
CA ILE A 68 -5.92 0.50 6.59
C ILE A 68 -6.64 1.64 7.32
N ALA A 69 -7.52 2.36 6.63
CA ALA A 69 -8.27 3.49 7.17
C ALA A 69 -9.72 3.15 7.50
N LYS A 70 -10.07 1.85 7.49
CA LYS A 70 -11.43 1.36 7.70
C LYS A 70 -12.05 1.81 9.03
N GLU A 71 -11.25 1.83 10.09
CA GLU A 71 -11.72 2.14 11.45
C GLU A 71 -11.59 3.62 11.82
N ARG A 72 -10.71 4.37 11.13
CA ARG A 72 -10.41 5.76 11.45
C ARG A 72 -9.86 6.51 10.25
N ARG A 73 -10.12 7.82 10.23
CA ARG A 73 -9.51 8.73 9.26
C ARG A 73 -7.99 8.74 9.41
N VAL A 74 -7.29 8.83 8.28
CA VAL A 74 -5.84 8.94 8.19
C VAL A 74 -5.46 10.23 7.46
N SER A 75 -4.23 10.70 7.69
CA SER A 75 -3.63 11.77 6.91
C SER A 75 -2.73 11.15 5.84
N LEU A 76 -2.69 11.77 4.66
CA LEU A 76 -1.84 11.35 3.54
C LEU A 76 -0.80 12.42 3.27
N VAL A 77 0.45 12.00 3.14
CA VAL A 77 1.54 12.80 2.56
C VAL A 77 1.82 12.19 1.19
N GLN A 78 1.41 12.90 0.13
CA GLN A 78 1.59 12.48 -1.26
C GLN A 78 2.66 13.36 -1.91
N ILE A 79 3.70 12.73 -2.44
CA ILE A 79 4.76 13.40 -3.19
C ILE A 79 4.63 12.93 -4.63
N ASP A 80 4.00 13.74 -5.45
CA ASP A 80 3.74 13.44 -6.86
C ASP A 80 3.77 14.75 -7.67
N ALA A 81 4.02 14.64 -8.96
CA ALA A 81 3.89 15.75 -9.91
C ALA A 81 2.42 16.10 -10.19
N HIS A 82 1.50 15.14 -9.99
CA HIS A 82 0.06 15.31 -10.22
C HIS A 82 -0.73 15.16 -8.92
N SER A 83 -1.91 15.80 -8.83
CA SER A 83 -2.73 15.71 -7.60
C SER A 83 -3.48 14.39 -7.47
N ASP A 84 -3.79 13.73 -8.59
CA ASP A 84 -4.58 12.49 -8.66
C ASP A 84 -5.95 12.58 -7.97
N THR A 85 -6.62 13.71 -8.20
CA THR A 85 -7.94 14.04 -7.63
C THR A 85 -8.99 14.32 -8.71
N ILE A 86 -8.83 13.74 -9.90
CA ILE A 86 -9.80 13.87 -10.99
C ILE A 86 -11.03 13.03 -10.65
N ASP A 87 -12.23 13.57 -10.88
CA ASP A 87 -13.50 12.93 -10.51
C ASP A 87 -13.83 11.73 -11.42
N GLU A 88 -13.81 11.96 -12.74
CA GLU A 88 -14.07 10.94 -13.76
C GLU A 88 -12.98 10.98 -14.84
N MET A 89 -12.58 9.80 -15.28
CA MET A 89 -11.66 9.63 -16.41
C MET A 89 -12.33 8.69 -17.41
N LEU A 90 -12.56 9.19 -18.63
CA LEU A 90 -13.25 8.52 -19.75
C LEU A 90 -14.79 8.52 -19.75
N GLY A 91 -15.44 9.23 -18.83
CA GLY A 91 -16.91 9.43 -18.81
C GLY A 91 -17.65 8.24 -18.24
#